data_AF-A0A6A1Q2Y2-F1
#
_entry.id   AF-A0A6A1Q2Y2-F1
#
_cell.length_a   1.000
_cell.length_b   1.000
_cell.length_c   1.000
_cell.angle_alpha   90.00
_cell.angle_beta   90.00
_cell.angle_gamma   90.00
#
_symmetry.space_group_name_H-M   'P 1'
#
loop_
_entity.id
_entity.type
_entity.pdbx_description
1 polymer ?
#
loop_
_entity_poly.entity_id
_entity_poly.type
_entity_poly.pdbx_seq_one_letter_code
_entity_poly.pdbx_strand_id
1 'polypeptide(L)'
;SGQQSVTGVTSVDDSNSYWRIRGKTATVCERGTPIRCGQPIRLTHVNTGRNLHSHHFTSPLSGNQEVSAFGEEGEGDYLDDWTVLCNGPYWVRDGEVRFKHSSTEVLLSVTGEQYGRPISGQKEVHGMAQPSQNNYWKAMEGIFMKPSELLKAEGHHTEL
;
A
#
# COMPACT_ATOMS: atom_id res chain seq x y z
N SER A 1 -5.47 -10.09 15.62
CA SER A 1 -4.44 -9.65 16.59
C SER A 1 -4.91 -8.62 17.63
N GLY A 2 -6.07 -7.97 17.46
CA GLY A 2 -6.49 -6.87 18.33
C GLY A 2 -5.91 -5.50 17.96
N GLN A 3 -5.13 -5.42 16.87
CA GLN A 3 -4.70 -4.16 16.26
C GLN A 3 -5.85 -3.46 15.53
N GLN A 4 -5.63 -2.22 15.08
CA GLN A 4 -6.63 -1.45 14.35
C GLN A 4 -6.97 -2.14 13.02
N SER A 5 -8.26 -2.29 12.72
CA SER A 5 -8.74 -2.92 11.48
C SER A 5 -8.48 -2.04 10.26
N VAL A 6 -8.22 -2.68 9.12
CA VAL A 6 -8.21 -2.05 7.79
C VAL A 6 -9.35 -2.64 6.96
N THR A 7 -10.10 -1.78 6.27
CA THR A 7 -11.32 -2.17 5.55
C THR A 7 -11.41 -1.44 4.20
N GLY A 8 -12.25 -1.98 3.31
CA GLY A 8 -12.62 -1.32 2.06
C GLY A 8 -13.96 -0.61 2.21
N VAL A 9 -14.02 0.67 1.82
CA VAL A 9 -15.24 1.47 1.79
C VAL A 9 -15.66 1.79 0.36
N THR A 10 -16.94 2.04 0.13
CA THR A 10 -17.47 2.48 -1.17
C THR A 10 -17.67 4.00 -1.26
N SER A 11 -17.56 4.71 -0.13
CA SER A 11 -17.61 6.16 -0.09
C SER A 11 -16.35 6.74 -0.75
N VAL A 12 -16.53 7.64 -1.70
CA VAL A 12 -15.43 8.26 -2.45
C VAL A 12 -14.81 9.41 -1.65
N ASP A 13 -15.63 10.16 -0.90
CA ASP A 13 -15.22 11.34 -0.15
C ASP A 13 -14.96 11.04 1.34
N ASP A 14 -14.14 10.02 1.66
CA ASP A 14 -13.73 9.72 3.04
C ASP A 14 -12.25 10.04 3.26
N SER A 15 -11.98 11.01 4.15
CA SER A 15 -10.60 11.35 4.54
C SER A 15 -9.79 10.17 5.11
N ASN A 16 -10.46 9.14 5.66
CA ASN A 16 -9.81 7.91 6.13
C ASN A 16 -9.40 6.95 4.99
N SER A 17 -9.65 7.34 3.74
CA SER A 17 -9.17 6.59 2.56
C SER A 17 -7.82 7.10 2.08
N TYR A 18 -7.23 8.13 2.71
CA TYR A 18 -5.92 8.65 2.31
C TYR A 18 -4.76 7.91 2.99
N TRP A 19 -3.85 7.42 2.14
CA TRP A 19 -2.62 6.76 2.54
C TRP A 19 -1.42 7.48 1.95
N ARG A 20 -0.39 7.69 2.77
CA ARG A 20 0.88 8.28 2.37
C ARG A 20 1.88 7.17 2.07
N ILE A 21 2.49 7.22 0.88
CA ILE A 21 3.60 6.33 0.53
C ILE A 21 4.90 6.86 1.14
N ARG A 22 5.64 5.98 1.81
CA ARG A 22 6.99 6.23 2.34
C ARG A 22 7.96 5.16 1.85
N GLY A 23 9.25 5.49 1.85
CA GLY A 23 10.30 4.48 1.74
C GLY A 23 10.35 3.58 2.98
N LYS A 24 11.02 2.43 2.86
CA LYS A 24 11.36 1.56 4.00
C LYS A 24 12.21 2.32 5.02
N THR A 25 12.09 2.01 6.31
CA THR A 25 12.92 2.59 7.38
C THR A 25 14.40 2.57 6.98
N ALA A 26 15.09 3.70 7.18
CA ALA A 26 16.48 3.99 6.78
C ALA A 26 16.73 4.32 5.29
N THR A 27 15.75 4.24 4.38
CA THR A 27 15.92 4.77 3.02
C THR A 27 15.39 6.19 2.90
N VAL A 28 16.26 7.13 2.49
CA VAL A 28 15.84 8.48 2.10
C VAL A 28 15.04 8.36 0.80
N CYS A 29 13.71 8.32 0.92
CA CYS A 29 12.83 8.49 -0.23
C CYS A 29 12.57 9.99 -0.39
N GLU A 30 13.34 10.63 -1.27
CA GLU A 30 13.08 12.03 -1.61
C GLU A 30 11.70 12.16 -2.23
N ARG A 31 10.96 13.20 -1.80
CA ARG A 31 9.64 13.48 -2.35
C ARG A 31 9.77 13.72 -3.86
N GLY A 32 8.96 13.02 -4.65
CA GLY A 32 8.98 13.10 -6.11
C GLY A 32 9.78 12.01 -6.80
N THR A 33 10.53 11.18 -6.07
CA THR A 33 11.22 10.02 -6.69
C THR A 33 10.20 8.99 -7.19
N PRO A 34 10.25 8.58 -8.48
CA PRO A 34 9.40 7.52 -9.01
C PRO A 34 9.61 6.19 -8.28
N ILE A 35 8.53 5.46 -8.03
CA ILE A 35 8.58 4.16 -7.36
C ILE A 35 8.88 3.09 -8.41
N ARG A 36 9.97 2.35 -8.23
CA ARG A 36 10.32 1.23 -9.12
C ARG A 36 9.41 0.04 -8.89
N CYS A 37 9.07 -0.69 -9.96
CA CYS A 37 8.46 -2.00 -9.79
C CYS A 37 9.45 -2.94 -9.07
N GLY A 38 8.97 -3.67 -8.07
CA GLY A 38 9.79 -4.47 -7.14
C GLY A 38 10.31 -3.70 -5.92
N GLN A 39 10.07 -2.40 -5.82
CA GLN A 39 10.54 -1.61 -4.67
C GLN A 39 9.65 -1.86 -3.43
N PRO A 40 10.24 -2.09 -2.24
CA PRO A 40 9.50 -2.09 -0.99
C PRO A 40 9.13 -0.66 -0.57
N ILE A 41 7.89 -0.48 -0.14
CA ILE A 41 7.34 0.78 0.38
C ILE A 41 6.60 0.54 1.69
N ARG A 42 6.23 1.64 2.35
CA ARG A 42 5.24 1.64 3.44
C ARG A 42 4.05 2.50 3.05
N LEU A 43 2.87 2.06 3.46
CA LEU A 43 1.61 2.78 3.31
C LEU A 43 1.17 3.24 4.70
N THR A 44 1.30 4.54 4.99
CA THR A 44 0.91 5.12 6.29
C THR A 44 -0.44 5.81 6.16
N HIS A 45 -1.42 5.38 6.96
CA HIS A 45 -2.74 6.00 7.02
C HIS A 45 -2.63 7.43 7.54
N VAL A 46 -3.15 8.40 6.78
CA VAL A 46 -2.91 9.83 7.04
C VAL A 46 -3.47 10.28 8.38
N ASN A 47 -4.69 9.84 8.73
CA ASN A 47 -5.39 10.34 9.91
C ASN A 47 -4.90 9.71 11.22
N THR A 48 -4.40 8.47 11.19
CA THR A 48 -3.95 7.77 12.41
C THR A 48 -2.44 7.67 12.53
N GLY A 49 -1.69 7.98 11.47
CA GLY A 49 -0.24 7.80 11.42
C GLY A 49 0.19 6.33 11.46
N ARG A 50 -0.72 5.36 11.33
CA ARG A 50 -0.38 3.93 11.42
C ARG A 50 0.01 3.37 10.06
N ASN A 51 0.88 2.37 10.04
CA ASN A 51 1.29 1.68 8.83
C ASN A 51 0.35 0.52 8.51
N LEU A 52 0.13 0.27 7.21
CA LEU A 52 -0.47 -0.96 6.73
C LEU A 52 0.46 -2.13 7.07
N HIS A 53 -0.07 -3.09 7.81
CA HIS A 53 0.70 -4.12 8.47
C HIS A 53 0.10 -5.50 8.20
N SER A 54 0.94 -6.54 8.21
CA SER A 54 0.46 -7.91 8.16
C SER A 54 1.41 -8.89 8.86
N HIS A 55 0.85 -9.98 9.36
CA HIS A 55 1.54 -10.95 10.21
C HIS A 55 0.78 -12.29 10.21
N HIS A 56 1.32 -13.30 10.87
CA HIS A 56 0.72 -14.64 10.94
C HIS A 56 -0.48 -14.71 11.91
N PHE A 57 -1.50 -13.90 11.65
CA PHE A 57 -2.82 -13.98 12.28
C PHE A 57 -3.88 -14.22 11.22
N THR A 58 -4.94 -14.91 11.61
CA THR A 58 -6.10 -15.17 10.76
C THR A 58 -6.98 -13.93 10.67
N SER A 59 -7.45 -13.60 9.45
CA SER A 59 -8.38 -12.51 9.19
C SER A 59 -9.77 -12.84 9.75
N PRO A 60 -10.53 -11.84 10.21
CA PRO A 60 -11.73 -12.06 11.01
C PRO A 60 -12.92 -12.68 10.28
N LEU A 61 -13.04 -12.50 8.95
CA LEU A 61 -14.20 -12.97 8.19
C LEU A 61 -13.89 -14.14 7.27
N SER A 62 -12.82 -14.05 6.46
CA SER A 62 -12.51 -15.05 5.42
C SER A 62 -11.51 -16.13 5.85
N GLY A 63 -10.84 -15.97 6.99
CA GLY A 63 -9.81 -16.91 7.44
C GLY A 63 -8.47 -16.79 6.70
N ASN A 64 -8.29 -15.75 5.88
CA ASN A 64 -7.03 -15.44 5.21
C ASN A 64 -6.01 -14.83 6.19
N GLN A 65 -4.91 -14.24 5.71
CA GLN A 65 -3.98 -13.54 6.58
C GLN A 65 -4.52 -12.15 6.96
N GLU A 66 -4.47 -11.80 8.25
CA GLU A 66 -4.92 -10.51 8.77
C GLU A 66 -4.07 -9.37 8.18
N VAL A 67 -4.77 -8.31 7.74
CA VAL A 67 -4.18 -7.00 7.44
C VAL A 67 -4.73 -6.00 8.43
N SER A 68 -3.83 -5.21 9.02
CA SER A 68 -4.13 -4.30 10.11
C SER A 68 -3.40 -2.97 9.94
N ALA A 69 -3.70 -2.02 10.83
CA ALA A 69 -2.97 -0.77 10.98
C ALA A 69 -2.17 -0.79 12.30
N PHE A 70 -0.85 -0.74 12.19
CA PHE A 70 0.11 -0.91 13.29
C PHE A 70 1.05 0.29 13.42
N GLY A 71 1.71 0.41 14.58
CA GLY A 71 2.66 1.48 14.84
C GLY A 71 2.01 2.83 15.13
N GLU A 72 2.82 3.88 15.05
CA GLU A 72 2.44 5.27 15.36
C GLU A 72 3.37 6.24 14.62
N GLU A 73 2.82 7.34 14.09
CA GLU A 73 3.57 8.35 13.30
C GLU A 73 4.41 7.78 12.13
N GLY A 74 3.98 6.63 11.63
CA GLY A 74 4.57 5.82 10.58
C GLY A 74 5.85 5.10 11.00
N GLU A 75 6.17 5.12 12.29
CA GLU A 75 7.13 4.22 12.91
C GLU A 75 6.45 2.87 13.20
N GLY A 76 7.23 1.81 13.01
CA GLY A 76 6.80 0.43 13.13
C GLY A 76 7.93 -0.50 12.69
N ASP A 77 7.64 -1.77 12.42
CA ASP A 77 8.66 -2.79 12.19
C ASP A 77 8.73 -3.23 10.72
N TYR A 78 9.47 -4.31 10.43
CA TYR A 78 9.69 -4.79 9.07
C TYR A 78 8.44 -5.48 8.45
N LEU A 79 7.38 -5.68 9.23
CA LEU A 79 6.08 -6.22 8.79
C LEU A 79 5.14 -5.11 8.26
N ASP A 80 5.63 -3.88 8.18
CA ASP A 80 4.96 -2.76 7.51
C ASP A 80 5.37 -2.62 6.03
N ASP A 81 6.32 -3.43 5.57
CA ASP A 81 6.92 -3.31 4.24
C ASP A 81 6.13 -4.09 3.18
N TRP A 82 5.76 -3.40 2.11
CA TRP A 82 5.02 -3.96 0.97
C TRP A 82 5.80 -3.74 -0.33
N THR A 83 6.09 -4.83 -1.04
CA THR A 83 6.72 -4.80 -2.35
C THR A 83 5.70 -4.43 -3.43
N VAL A 84 5.99 -3.37 -4.19
CA VAL A 84 5.17 -2.91 -5.31
C VAL A 84 5.36 -3.82 -6.51
N LEU A 85 4.30 -4.48 -6.96
CA LEU A 85 4.31 -5.29 -8.18
C LEU A 85 3.52 -4.56 -9.27
N CYS A 86 4.22 -4.09 -10.29
CA CYS A 86 3.64 -3.35 -11.41
C CYS A 86 4.30 -3.76 -12.73
N ASN A 87 3.68 -3.34 -13.83
CA ASN A 87 4.22 -3.56 -15.17
C ASN A 87 5.23 -2.48 -15.56
N GLY A 88 6.33 -2.89 -16.18
CA GLY A 88 7.39 -1.98 -16.61
C GLY A 88 8.38 -1.61 -15.50
N PRO A 89 9.17 -0.55 -15.68
CA PRO A 89 10.23 -0.18 -14.75
C PRO A 89 9.73 0.58 -13.50
N TYR A 90 8.61 1.30 -13.60
CA TYR A 90 8.08 2.14 -12.53
C TYR A 90 6.56 2.01 -12.41
N TRP A 91 6.03 2.20 -11.20
CA TRP A 91 4.60 2.25 -10.96
C TRP A 91 4.02 3.56 -11.51
N VAL A 92 3.15 3.44 -12.50
CA VAL A 92 2.45 4.56 -13.13
C VAL A 92 1.07 4.77 -12.49
N ARG A 93 0.64 6.03 -12.38
CA ARG A 93 -0.59 6.45 -11.68
C ARG A 93 -1.82 5.64 -12.09
N ASP A 94 -2.04 5.51 -13.40
CA ASP A 94 -3.24 4.87 -13.93
C ASP A 94 -3.11 3.35 -14.10
N GLY A 95 -1.94 2.80 -13.77
CA GLY A 95 -1.62 1.39 -13.92
C GLY A 95 -2.12 0.55 -12.76
N GLU A 96 -2.51 -0.67 -13.07
CA GLU A 96 -2.75 -1.71 -12.07
C GLU A 96 -1.47 -2.01 -11.29
N VAL A 97 -1.64 -2.25 -10.00
CA VAL A 97 -0.56 -2.59 -9.08
C VAL A 97 -1.04 -3.67 -8.11
N ARG A 98 -0.13 -4.53 -7.65
CA ARG A 98 -0.34 -5.35 -6.46
C ARG A 98 0.66 -4.95 -5.38
N PHE A 99 0.25 -5.09 -4.14
CA PHE A 99 1.13 -4.92 -2.98
C PHE A 99 1.35 -6.29 -2.36
N LYS A 100 2.59 -6.78 -2.42
CA LYS A 100 2.99 -8.06 -1.81
C LYS A 100 3.67 -7.77 -0.49
N HIS A 101 3.12 -8.30 0.60
CA HIS A 101 3.73 -8.14 1.92
C HIS A 101 5.12 -8.79 1.92
N SER A 102 6.17 -8.02 2.20
CA SER A 102 7.56 -8.44 1.94
C SER A 102 8.05 -9.57 2.85
N SER A 103 7.37 -9.83 3.97
CA SER A 103 7.81 -10.84 4.96
C SER A 103 7.03 -12.15 4.86
N THR A 104 5.77 -12.12 4.43
CA THR A 104 4.91 -13.32 4.37
C THR A 104 4.44 -13.64 2.96
N GLU A 105 4.83 -12.82 1.98
CA GLU A 105 4.59 -13.03 0.56
C GLU A 105 3.11 -13.01 0.13
N VAL A 106 2.18 -12.69 1.03
CA VAL A 106 0.75 -12.53 0.72
C VAL A 106 0.48 -11.24 -0.05
N LEU A 107 -0.53 -11.25 -0.90
CA LEU A 107 -0.98 -10.11 -1.68
C LEU A 107 -2.12 -9.41 -0.95
N LEU A 108 -2.00 -8.08 -0.80
CA LEU A 108 -3.09 -7.24 -0.31
C LEU A 108 -4.31 -7.45 -1.20
N SER A 109 -5.41 -7.89 -0.61
CA SER A 109 -6.60 -8.33 -1.32
C SER A 109 -7.86 -7.81 -0.66
N VAL A 110 -8.90 -7.64 -1.46
CA VAL A 110 -10.26 -7.37 -1.01
C VAL A 110 -11.23 -8.24 -1.80
N THR A 111 -12.13 -8.90 -1.09
CA THR A 111 -13.12 -9.83 -1.67
C THR A 111 -14.55 -9.33 -1.36
N GLY A 112 -15.52 -10.23 -1.18
CA GLY A 112 -16.93 -9.89 -1.01
C GLY A 112 -17.39 -9.78 0.45
N GLU A 113 -16.60 -10.32 1.38
CA GLU A 113 -16.87 -10.41 2.80
C GLU A 113 -16.98 -9.01 3.41
N GLN A 114 -18.06 -8.78 4.14
CA GLN A 114 -18.40 -7.49 4.72
C GLN A 114 -18.69 -7.61 6.20
N TYR A 115 -18.27 -6.60 6.95
CA TYR A 115 -18.58 -6.50 8.36
C TYR A 115 -20.04 -6.11 8.59
N GLY A 116 -20.58 -6.55 9.72
CA GLY A 116 -21.82 -6.03 10.29
C GLY A 116 -21.56 -4.79 11.16
N ARG A 117 -22.41 -4.57 12.16
CA ARG A 117 -22.20 -3.47 13.13
C ARG A 117 -20.86 -3.61 13.88
N PRO A 118 -20.17 -2.50 14.20
CA PRO A 118 -20.55 -1.11 13.97
C PRO A 118 -20.17 -0.56 12.57
N ILE A 119 -19.39 -1.30 11.78
CA ILE A 119 -18.84 -0.88 10.48
C ILE A 119 -19.57 -1.57 9.31
N SER A 120 -20.90 -1.53 9.35
CA SER A 120 -21.77 -2.30 8.45
C SER A 120 -21.47 -1.99 6.98
N GLY A 121 -21.26 -3.04 6.18
CA GLY A 121 -21.03 -2.93 4.74
C GLY A 121 -19.60 -2.61 4.33
N GLN A 122 -18.70 -2.32 5.28
CA GLN A 122 -17.27 -2.22 4.97
C GLN A 122 -16.71 -3.61 4.62
N LYS A 123 -15.88 -3.70 3.59
CA LYS A 123 -15.29 -4.95 3.12
C LYS A 123 -14.06 -5.33 3.94
N GLU A 124 -13.85 -6.62 4.15
CA GLU A 124 -12.60 -7.13 4.72
C GLU A 124 -11.45 -6.91 3.72
N VAL A 125 -10.37 -6.31 4.22
CA VAL A 125 -9.06 -6.31 3.55
C VAL A 125 -8.19 -7.36 4.24
N HIS A 126 -7.53 -8.20 3.45
CA HIS A 126 -6.73 -9.32 3.97
C HIS A 126 -5.58 -9.68 3.02
N GLY A 127 -4.73 -10.61 3.42
CA GLY A 127 -3.62 -11.14 2.63
C GLY A 127 -3.94 -12.51 2.03
N MET A 128 -3.91 -12.63 0.69
CA MET A 128 -4.05 -13.91 -0.03
C MET A 128 -2.70 -14.41 -0.55
N ALA A 129 -2.42 -15.70 -0.41
CA ALA A 129 -1.16 -16.28 -0.90
C ALA A 129 -1.06 -16.36 -2.44
N GLN A 130 -2.20 -16.44 -3.14
CA GLN A 130 -2.25 -16.65 -4.58
C GLN A 130 -2.70 -15.40 -5.34
N PRO A 131 -2.10 -15.10 -6.50
CA PRO A 131 -2.58 -14.04 -7.39
C PRO A 131 -4.01 -14.31 -7.87
N SER A 132 -4.81 -13.25 -7.96
CA SER A 132 -6.17 -13.27 -8.47
C SER A 132 -6.58 -11.88 -9.00
N GLN A 133 -7.84 -11.71 -9.36
CA GLN A 133 -8.42 -10.41 -9.69
C GLN A 133 -8.64 -9.53 -8.44
N ASN A 134 -8.76 -10.15 -7.26
CA ASN A 134 -9.08 -9.48 -6.00
C ASN A 134 -7.88 -8.79 -5.34
N ASN A 135 -6.69 -8.93 -5.92
CA ASN A 135 -5.46 -8.29 -5.44
C ASN A 135 -4.89 -7.24 -6.40
N TYR A 136 -5.64 -6.85 -7.44
CA TYR A 136 -5.31 -5.67 -8.23
C TYR A 136 -5.86 -4.42 -7.58
N TRP A 137 -5.01 -3.41 -7.47
CA TRP A 137 -5.32 -2.08 -6.96
C TRP A 137 -4.98 -1.04 -8.02
N LYS A 138 -5.58 0.14 -7.87
CA LYS A 138 -5.26 1.33 -8.67
C LYS A 138 -5.19 2.53 -7.75
N ALA A 139 -4.16 3.36 -7.92
CA ALA A 139 -4.11 4.66 -7.26
C ALA A 139 -5.17 5.57 -7.89
N MET A 140 -6.03 6.15 -7.07
CA MET A 140 -7.10 7.04 -7.51
C MET A 140 -6.82 8.46 -7.05
N GLU A 141 -7.69 9.06 -6.25
CA GLU A 141 -7.55 10.42 -5.77
C GLU A 141 -6.36 10.59 -4.82
N GLY A 142 -5.65 11.70 -4.96
CA GLY A 142 -4.50 12.00 -4.11
C GLY A 142 -3.64 13.15 -4.61
N ILE A 143 -2.66 13.53 -3.79
CA ILE A 143 -1.64 14.53 -4.14
C ILE A 143 -0.42 13.79 -4.69
N PHE A 144 -0.17 13.97 -5.98
CA PHE A 144 0.99 13.37 -6.65
C PHE A 144 2.08 14.41 -6.85
N MET A 145 3.25 14.18 -6.26
CA MET A 145 4.41 15.04 -6.45
C MET A 145 4.92 14.92 -7.88
N LYS A 146 5.29 16.04 -8.50
CA LYS A 146 5.99 16.01 -9.78
C LYS A 146 7.35 15.33 -9.58
N PRO A 147 7.83 14.51 -10.54
CA PRO A 147 9.19 14.00 -10.51
C PRO A 147 10.18 15.14 -10.34
N SER A 148 11.18 14.97 -9.45
CA SER A 148 12.24 15.96 -9.29
C SER A 148 12.96 16.15 -10.63
N GLU A 149 13.28 17.41 -10.99
CA GLU A 149 13.93 17.79 -12.25
C GLU A 149 15.28 17.05 -12.48
N LEU A 150 15.87 16.47 -11.43
CA LEU A 150 17.10 15.67 -11.48
C LEU A 150 17.01 14.44 -12.40
N LEU A 151 15.82 13.91 -12.66
CA LEU A 151 15.63 12.77 -13.58
C LEU A 151 15.54 13.17 -15.06
N LYS A 152 15.51 14.48 -15.38
CA LYS A 152 15.61 14.95 -16.77
C LYS A 152 17.05 14.98 -17.30
N ALA A 153 18.04 14.73 -16.44
CA ALA A 153 19.46 14.79 -16.77
C ALA A 153 20.03 13.48 -17.38
N GLU A 154 19.19 12.54 -17.83
CA GLU A 154 19.62 11.46 -18.74
C GLU A 154 19.47 11.87 -20.21
N GLY A 155 19.74 13.14 -20.52
CA GLY A 155 19.87 13.66 -21.87
C GLY A 155 21.34 13.85 -22.23
N HIS A 156 21.93 12.79 -22.80
CA HIS A 156 23.07 12.77 -23.74
C HIS A 156 24.29 13.68 -23.52
N HIS A 157 25.48 13.07 -23.53
CA HIS A 157 26.76 13.74 -23.82
C HIS A 157 26.69 14.51 -25.15
N THR A 158 26.99 15.80 -25.12
CA THR A 158 27.35 16.56 -26.32
C THR A 158 28.49 17.52 -25.98
N GLU A 159 29.62 17.33 -26.67
CA GLU A 159 30.78 18.25 -26.78
C GLU A 159 30.34 19.45 -27.66
N LEU A 160 30.88 20.68 -27.59
CA LEU A 160 32.19 21.25 -27.23
C LEU A 160 31.95 22.51 -26.38
#